data_AF-A0A383CNI3-F1
#
_entry.id   AF-A0A383CNI3-F1
#
_cell.length_a   1.000
_cell.length_b   1.000
_cell.length_c   1.000
_cell.angle_alpha   90.00
_cell.angle_beta   90.00
_cell.angle_gamma   90.00
#
_symmetry.space_group_name_H-M   'P 1'
#
loop_
_entity.id
_entity.type
_entity.pdbx_description
1 polymer ?
#
loop_
_entity_poly.entity_id
_entity_poly.type
_entity_poly.pdbx_seq_one_letter_code
_entity_poly.pdbx_strand_id
1 'polypeptide(L)' 'MNKTLLLFLMLLLVGCATPSIERKVNASIRLSLEEKIVGTYERTHGGNTYKGVFLKSGVMEEYKNDKKVKDLNW' A
#
# COMPACT_ATOMS: atom_id res chain seq x y z
N MET A 1 35.17 34.78 22.90
CA MET A 1 34.27 33.79 22.26
C MET A 1 32.86 34.33 22.35
N ASN A 2 32.34 34.80 21.22
CA ASN A 2 31.21 35.72 21.18
C ASN A 2 29.92 34.91 21.37
N LYS A 3 29.04 35.30 22.30
CA LYS A 3 27.81 34.55 22.64
C LYS A 3 26.94 34.23 21.42
N THR A 4 27.00 35.07 20.39
CA THR A 4 26.34 34.88 19.09
C THR A 4 26.84 33.64 18.35
N LEU A 5 28.14 33.34 18.42
CA LEU A 5 28.73 32.15 17.77
C LEU A 5 28.22 30.85 18.41
N LEU A 6 27.99 30.88 19.73
CA LEU A 6 27.49 29.75 20.51
C LEU A 6 26.02 29.44 20.18
N LEU A 7 25.23 30.48 19.91
CA LEU A 7 23.83 30.37 19.46
C LEU A 7 23.70 29.70 18.09
N PHE A 8 24.57 30.06 17.13
CA PHE A 8 24.56 29.44 15.80
C PHE A 8 24.97 27.97 15.84
N LEU A 9 25.91 27.58 16.70
CA LEU A 9 26.37 26.19 16.84
C LEU A 9 25.27 25.26 17.39
N MET A 10 24.44 25.75 18.31
CA MET A 10 23.29 25.01 18.85
C MET A 10 22.16 24.84 17.82
N LEU A 11 21.95 25.83 16.95
CA LEU A 11 20.92 25.77 15.90
C LEU A 11 21.24 24.72 14.82
N LEU A 12 22.52 24.54 14.51
CA LEU A 12 23.01 23.59 13.49
C LEU A 12 22.87 22.12 13.93
N LEU A 13 22.80 21.83 15.24
CA LEU A 13 22.70 20.46 15.78
C LEU A 13 21.28 19.88 15.78
N VAL A 14 20.25 20.67 15.45
CA VAL A 14 18.84 20.22 15.39
C VAL A 14 18.48 19.64 14.00
N GLY A 15 19.38 19.74 13.02
CA GLY A 15 19.12 19.43 11.61
C GLY A 15 19.48 18.02 11.12
N CYS A 16 19.72 17.04 11.99
CA CYS A 16 19.99 15.66 11.56
C CYS A 16 19.38 14.62 12.51
N ALA A 17 18.09 14.76 12.80
CA ALA A 17 17.27 13.62 13.14
C ALA A 17 16.41 13.31 11.92
N THR A 18 16.97 12.61 10.95
CA THR A 18 16.14 11.76 10.09
C THR A 18 15.63 10.68 11.03
N PRO A 19 14.34 10.62 11.41
CA PRO A 19 13.82 9.34 11.83
C PRO A 19 14.03 8.46 10.61
N SER A 20 14.94 7.50 10.70
CA SER A 20 14.92 6.33 9.84
C SER A 20 13.57 5.68 10.09
N ILE A 21 12.58 6.17 9.37
CA ILE A 21 11.28 5.54 9.24
C ILE A 21 11.61 4.26 8.49
N GLU A 22 11.95 3.23 9.25
CA GLU A 22 11.72 1.84 8.88
C GLU A 22 10.19 1.63 8.76
N ARG A 23 9.54 2.31 7.80
CA ARG A 23 8.19 1.94 7.32
C ARG A 23 8.30 1.34 5.93
N LYS A 24 9.29 0.47 5.71
CA LYS A 24 9.33 -0.37 4.51
C LYS A 24 9.34 -1.87 4.76
N VAL A 25 9.19 -2.33 6.01
CA VAL A 25 9.23 -3.78 6.31
C VAL A 25 7.93 -4.34 6.88
N ASN A 26 7.04 -3.55 7.49
CA ASN A 26 5.88 -4.13 8.21
C ASN A 26 4.48 -3.66 7.76
N ALA A 27 4.36 -2.84 6.70
CA ALA A 27 3.03 -2.43 6.20
C ALA A 27 2.30 -3.54 5.40
N SER A 28 3.02 -4.60 5.03
CA SER A 28 2.46 -5.82 4.44
C SER A 28 1.74 -6.70 5.47
N ILE A 29 1.92 -6.44 6.76
CA ILE A 29 1.37 -7.23 7.86
C ILE A 29 -0.04 -6.70 8.16
N ARG A 30 -1.03 -7.25 7.45
CA ARG A 30 -2.49 -7.07 7.67
C ARG A 30 -3.11 -5.73 7.23
N LEU A 31 -3.05 -5.43 5.94
CA LEU A 31 -4.12 -4.64 5.33
C LEU A 31 -5.45 -5.39 5.46
N SER A 32 -6.54 -4.66 5.74
CA SER A 32 -7.90 -5.20 5.64
C SER A 32 -8.15 -5.72 4.22
N LEU A 33 -9.13 -6.62 4.04
CA LEU A 33 -9.43 -7.16 2.71
C LEU A 33 -9.74 -6.02 1.71
N GLU A 34 -10.47 -4.99 2.17
CA GLU A 34 -10.80 -3.81 1.36
C GLU A 34 -9.56 -2.96 1.04
N GLU A 35 -8.65 -2.77 1.99
CA GLU A 35 -7.41 -2.00 1.76
C GLU A 35 -6.45 -2.68 0.78
N LYS A 36 -6.61 -3.99 0.55
CA LYS A 36 -5.85 -4.75 -0.46
C LYS A 36 -6.43 -4.63 -1.87
N ILE A 37 -7.71 -4.30 -2.01
CA ILE A 37 -8.38 -4.24 -3.30
C ILE A 37 -8.11 -2.87 -3.94
N VAL A 38 -7.57 -2.86 -5.16
CA VAL A 38 -7.42 -1.63 -5.97
C VAL A 38 -8.62 -1.38 -6.87
N GLY A 39 -9.38 -2.42 -7.18
CA GLY A 39 -10.56 -2.31 -8.03
C GLY A 39 -11.34 -3.60 -8.11
N THR A 40 -12.62 -3.47 -8.42
CA THR A 40 -13.52 -4.59 -8.69
C THR A 40 -14.30 -4.27 -9.95
N TYR A 41 -14.33 -5.21 -10.89
CA TYR A 41 -15.12 -5.12 -12.11
C TYR A 41 -16.03 -6.32 -12.20
N GLU A 42 -17.29 -6.10 -12.55
CA GLU A 42 -18.28 -7.15 -12.71
C GLU A 42 -19.01 -7.00 -14.04
N ARG A 43 -19.27 -8.13 -14.70
CA ARG A 43 -20.06 -8.18 -15.93
C ARG A 43 -20.93 -9.44 -15.96
N THR A 44 -22.10 -9.31 -16.54
CA THR A 44 -22.99 -10.44 -16.81
C THR A 44 -22.96 -10.78 -18.29
N HIS A 45 -22.74 -12.06 -18.61
CA HIS A 45 -22.74 -12.55 -19.98
C HIS A 45 -23.22 -14.00 -20.05
N GLY A 46 -24.13 -14.31 -20.97
CA GLY A 46 -24.64 -15.68 -21.16
C GLY A 46 -25.22 -16.32 -19.89
N GLY A 47 -25.95 -15.54 -19.08
CA GLY A 47 -26.54 -16.01 -17.83
C GLY A 47 -25.55 -16.25 -16.69
N ASN A 48 -24.27 -15.89 -16.86
CA ASN A 48 -23.25 -15.99 -15.83
C ASN A 48 -22.76 -14.59 -15.41
N THR A 49 -22.44 -14.43 -14.14
CA THR A 49 -21.76 -13.25 -13.60
C THR A 49 -20.27 -13.53 -13.52
N TYR A 50 -19.46 -12.64 -14.06
CA TYR A 50 -18.00 -12.69 -14.01
C TYR A 50 -17.52 -11.49 -13.23
N LYS A 51 -16.67 -11.72 -12.23
CA LYS A 51 -16.14 -10.67 -11.36
C LYS A 51 -14.62 -10.79 -11.27
N GLY A 52 -13.93 -9.69 -11.53
CA GLY A 52 -12.48 -9.56 -11.34
C GLY A 52 -12.20 -8.65 -10.15
N VAL A 53 -11.46 -9.16 -9.16
CA VAL A 53 -11.00 -8.40 -8.00
C VAL A 53 -9.49 -8.18 -8.14
N PHE A 54 -9.09 -6.92 -8.34
CA PHE A 54 -7.70 -6.54 -8.53
C PHE A 54 -7.10 -6.16 -7.18
N LEU A 55 -6.01 -6.82 -6.82
CA LEU A 55 -5.30 -6.61 -5.57
C LEU A 55 -4.06 -5.74 -5.77
N LYS A 56 -3.69 -4.95 -4.75
CA LYS A 56 -2.45 -4.16 -4.70
C LYS A 56 -1.19 -5.01 -4.90
N SER A 57 -1.28 -6.32 -4.67
CA SER A 57 -0.19 -7.27 -4.87
C SER A 57 0.10 -7.58 -6.34
N GLY A 58 -0.66 -7.03 -7.30
CA GLY A 58 -0.55 -7.40 -8.72
C GLY A 58 -1.26 -8.71 -9.07
N VAL A 59 -2.08 -9.24 -8.15
CA VAL A 59 -2.93 -10.42 -8.39
C VAL A 59 -4.33 -9.94 -8.73
N MET A 60 -4.95 -10.58 -9.72
CA MET A 60 -6.36 -10.48 -10.06
C MET A 60 -7.02 -11.82 -9.74
N GLU A 61 -7.99 -11.79 -8.82
CA GLU A 61 -8.83 -12.94 -8.54
C GLU A 61 -10.05 -12.94 -9.47
N GLU A 62 -10.26 -14.03 -10.20
CA GLU A 62 -11.42 -14.21 -11.07
C GLU A 62 -12.48 -15.06 -10.38
N TYR A 63 -13.72 -14.57 -10.40
CA TYR A 63 -14.90 -15.26 -9.89
C TYR A 63 -15.93 -15.44 -11.01
N LYS A 64 -16.63 -16.59 -10.99
CA LYS A 64 -17.79 -16.89 -11.82
C LYS A 64 -18.94 -17.30 -10.90
N ASN A 65 -20.06 -16.57 -10.97
CA ASN A 65 -21.23 -16.78 -10.11
C ASN A 65 -20.82 -16.87 -8.63
N ASP A 66 -20.06 -15.86 -8.17
CA ASP A 66 -19.50 -15.71 -6.81
C ASP A 66 -18.53 -16.81 -6.36
N LYS A 67 -18.19 -17.77 -7.22
CA LYS A 67 -17.18 -18.80 -6.94
C LYS A 67 -15.86 -18.41 -7.57
N LYS A 68 -14.79 -18.44 -6.78
CA LYS A 68 -13.43 -18.22 -7.26
C LYS A 68 -13.03 -19.32 -8.26
N VAL A 69 -12.49 -18.92 -9.41
CA VAL A 69 -12.12 -19.84 -10.50
C VAL A 69 -10.61 -19.90 -10.70
N LYS A 70 -9.92 -18.76 -10.66
CA LYS A 70 -8.47 -18.68 -10.83
C LYS A 70 -7.89 -17.38 -10.30
N ASP A 71 -6.57 -17.36 -10.15
CA ASP A 71 -5.77 -16.18 -9.89
C ASP A 71 -4.86 -15.91 -11.09
N LEU A 72 -4.72 -14.63 -11.46
CA LEU A 72 -3.85 -14.15 -12.54
C LEU A 72 -2.96 -13.02 -12.02
N ASN A 73 -1.74 -12.90 -12.55
CA ASN A 73 -0.90 -11.72 -12.32
C ASN A 73 -1.17 -10.67 -13.42
N TRP A 74 -1.16 -9.38 -13.06
CA TRP A 74 -1.36 -8.24 -13.97
C TRP A 74 -0.29 -7.15 -13.80
#